data_AF-A0A9P7JK41-F1
#
_entry.id   AF-A0A9P7JK41-F1
#
_cell.length_a   1.000
_cell.length_b   1.000
_cell.length_c   1.000
_cell.angle_alpha   90.00
_cell.angle_beta   90.00
_cell.angle_gamma   90.00
#
_symmetry.space_group_name_H-M   'P 1'
#
loop_
_entity.id
_entity.type
_entity.pdbx_description
1 polymer ?
#
loop_
_entity_poly.entity_id
_entity_poly.type
_entity_poly.pdbx_seq_one_letter_code
_entity_poly.pdbx_strand_id
1 'polypeptide(L)'
;MDPSAPQTVAKGVLITSTVCGLTAGLYGVVKSQPPGPLLLFSALNSGIASATFFSIREYLVGPVLVLSMPGKQYEQRRQRLEEAADGAPTNVSRLTWGDIRSRKVLDSSISGALAGSILNTWKRGRSGTVPGLATGAVMCGLFQWAFNEFDILRITHVSRVVHTQPVPVTPAVPVSTYSLPVAAPESPKSLTDRILAMFGRRISDEEYLNRVKAQRDDHLRRIEQLERERDEKRET
;
A
#
# COMPACT_ATOMS: atom_id res chain seq x y z
N MET A 1 -7.95 20.95 3.22
CA MET A 1 -7.00 20.37 2.23
C MET A 1 -5.99 19.55 3.03
N ASP A 2 -5.69 18.32 2.63
CA ASP A 2 -4.80 17.45 3.42
C ASP A 2 -3.35 17.99 3.37
N PRO A 3 -2.73 18.34 4.51
CA PRO A 3 -1.36 18.87 4.52
C PRO A 3 -0.31 17.88 4.01
N SER A 4 -0.64 16.58 3.97
CA SER A 4 0.27 15.53 3.48
C SER A 4 0.17 15.28 1.96
N ALA A 5 -0.72 15.99 1.27
CA ALA A 5 -0.93 15.88 -0.17
C ALA A 5 0.35 16.02 -1.02
N PRO A 6 1.19 17.07 -0.87
CA PRO A 6 2.37 17.24 -1.71
C PRO A 6 3.39 16.10 -1.51
N GLN A 7 3.53 15.59 -0.29
CA GLN A 7 4.40 14.46 -0.01
C GLN A 7 3.89 13.17 -0.64
N THR A 8 2.57 12.95 -0.62
CA THR A 8 1.93 11.79 -1.24
C THR A 8 2.13 11.80 -2.75
N VAL A 9 1.94 12.95 -3.38
CA VAL A 9 2.19 13.14 -4.81
C VAL A 9 3.66 12.88 -5.13
N ALA A 10 4.60 13.52 -4.42
CA ALA A 10 6.03 13.37 -4.66
C ALA A 10 6.49 11.90 -4.53
N LYS A 11 6.05 11.20 -3.47
CA LYS A 11 6.34 9.77 -3.27
C LYS A 11 5.78 8.91 -4.40
N GLY A 12 4.52 9.16 -4.80
CA GLY A 12 3.87 8.42 -5.89
C GLY A 12 4.61 8.59 -7.21
N VAL A 13 5.03 9.81 -7.54
CA VAL A 13 5.79 10.13 -8.76
C VAL A 13 7.16 9.44 -8.75
N LEU A 14 7.88 9.53 -7.63
CA LEU A 14 9.22 8.94 -7.51
C LEU A 14 9.19 7.42 -7.69
N ILE A 15 8.27 6.74 -7.00
CA ILE A 15 8.13 5.29 -7.09
C ILE A 15 7.74 4.88 -8.52
N THR A 16 6.74 5.54 -9.11
CA THR A 16 6.25 5.17 -10.44
C THR A 16 7.32 5.37 -11.51
N SER A 17 8.01 6.52 -11.49
CA SER A 17 9.08 6.82 -12.47
C SER A 17 10.25 5.85 -12.35
N THR A 18 10.64 5.47 -11.13
CA THR A 18 11.72 4.52 -10.90
C THR A 18 11.34 3.13 -11.38
N VAL A 19 10.13 2.64 -11.04
CA VAL A 19 9.66 1.32 -11.48
C VAL A 19 9.55 1.27 -13.01
N CYS A 20 8.94 2.27 -13.65
CA CYS A 20 8.82 2.33 -15.10
C CYS A 20 10.17 2.47 -15.81
N GLY A 21 11.09 3.27 -15.27
CA GLY A 21 12.45 3.43 -15.78
C GLY A 21 13.21 2.10 -15.73
N LEU A 22 13.26 1.46 -14.57
CA LEU A 22 13.95 0.18 -14.38
C LEU A 22 13.37 -0.92 -15.26
N THR A 23 12.04 -1.00 -15.36
CA THR A 23 11.37 -2.00 -16.20
C THR A 23 11.73 -1.81 -17.68
N ALA A 24 11.73 -0.56 -18.16
CA ALA A 24 12.12 -0.26 -19.55
C ALA A 24 13.61 -0.47 -19.81
N GLY A 25 14.48 -0.14 -18.85
CA GLY A 25 15.91 -0.40 -18.95
C GLY A 25 16.21 -1.89 -19.03
N LEU A 26 15.57 -2.71 -18.18
CA LEU A 26 15.69 -4.16 -18.20
C LEU A 26 15.18 -4.74 -19.52
N TYR A 27 14.05 -4.25 -20.03
CA TYR A 27 13.55 -4.61 -21.36
C TYR A 27 14.57 -4.29 -22.47
N GLY A 28 15.22 -3.12 -22.38
CA GLY A 28 16.31 -2.73 -23.29
C GLY A 28 17.47 -3.73 -23.29
N VAL A 29 17.91 -4.17 -22.11
CA VAL A 29 18.96 -5.20 -21.96
C VAL A 29 18.53 -6.52 -22.60
N VAL A 30 17.31 -6.98 -22.33
CA VAL A 30 16.78 -8.24 -22.89
C VAL A 30 16.64 -8.19 -24.41
N LYS A 31 16.39 -7.01 -24.98
CA LYS A 31 16.25 -6.80 -26.44
C LYS A 31 17.53 -6.33 -27.13
N SER A 32 18.67 -6.29 -26.43
CA SER A 32 19.94 -5.79 -26.96
C SER A 32 19.84 -4.36 -27.53
N GLN A 33 18.97 -3.53 -26.94
CA GLN A 33 18.82 -2.12 -27.25
C GLN A 33 19.56 -1.26 -26.21
N PRO A 34 19.92 0.00 -26.52
CA PRO A 34 20.62 0.85 -25.57
C PRO A 34 19.75 1.09 -24.32
N PRO A 35 20.11 0.52 -23.14
CA PRO A 35 19.21 0.49 -21.99
C PRO A 35 19.12 1.86 -21.28
N GLY A 36 20.19 2.66 -21.33
CA GLY A 36 20.25 3.98 -20.70
C GLY A 36 19.18 4.95 -21.21
N PRO A 37 19.10 5.21 -22.53
CA PRO A 37 18.06 6.06 -23.10
C PRO A 37 16.64 5.55 -22.81
N LEU A 38 16.39 4.24 -22.94
CA LEU A 38 15.06 3.66 -22.66
C LEU A 38 14.65 3.85 -21.21
N LEU A 39 15.57 3.62 -20.26
CA LEU A 39 15.35 3.87 -18.84
C LEU A 39 15.00 5.33 -18.58
N LEU A 40 15.82 6.25 -19.11
CA LEU A 40 15.66 7.68 -18.84
C LEU A 40 14.38 8.25 -19.45
N PHE A 41 14.10 7.96 -20.73
CA PHE A 41 12.88 8.43 -21.38
C PHE A 41 11.62 7.81 -20.77
N SER A 42 11.67 6.54 -20.38
CA SER A 42 10.56 5.91 -19.67
C SER A 42 10.34 6.55 -18.30
N ALA A 43 11.40 6.77 -17.52
CA ALA A 43 11.33 7.41 -16.21
C ALA A 43 10.77 8.83 -16.28
N LEU A 44 11.22 9.65 -17.24
CA LEU A 44 10.73 11.01 -17.43
C LEU A 44 9.26 11.03 -17.89
N ASN A 45 8.91 10.23 -18.90
CA ASN A 45 7.53 10.18 -19.42
C ASN A 45 6.54 9.68 -18.36
N SER A 46 6.91 8.62 -17.63
CA SER A 46 6.11 8.10 -16.51
C SER A 46 6.09 9.04 -15.31
N GLY A 47 7.16 9.80 -15.07
CA GLY A 47 7.21 10.86 -14.06
C GLY A 47 6.19 11.95 -14.33
N ILE A 48 6.15 12.48 -15.56
CA ILE A 48 5.16 13.50 -15.96
C ILE A 48 3.74 12.94 -15.88
N ALA A 49 3.52 11.71 -16.39
CA ALA A 49 2.21 11.07 -16.37
C ALA A 49 1.71 10.83 -14.94
N SER A 50 2.57 10.30 -14.07
CA SER A 50 2.24 10.07 -12.65
C SER A 50 2.05 11.38 -11.89
N ALA A 51 2.85 12.42 -12.15
CA ALA A 51 2.68 13.73 -11.53
C ALA A 51 1.31 14.33 -11.85
N THR A 52 0.90 14.24 -13.12
CA THR A 52 -0.43 14.67 -13.58
C THR A 52 -1.53 13.88 -12.86
N PHE A 53 -1.43 12.55 -12.86
CA PHE A 53 -2.41 11.66 -12.21
C PHE A 53 -2.55 11.92 -10.71
N PHE A 54 -1.44 11.92 -9.97
CA PHE A 54 -1.46 12.08 -8.51
C PHE A 54 -1.90 13.49 -8.11
N SER A 55 -1.52 14.52 -8.87
CA SER A 55 -1.98 15.89 -8.62
C SER A 55 -3.50 16.01 -8.80
N ILE A 56 -4.04 15.49 -9.91
CA ILE A 56 -5.50 15.49 -10.14
C ILE A 56 -6.21 14.69 -9.04
N ARG A 57 -5.67 13.52 -8.67
CA ARG A 57 -6.27 12.67 -7.65
C ARG A 57 -6.35 13.36 -6.29
N GLU A 58 -5.26 13.97 -5.85
CA GLU A 58 -5.17 14.51 -4.49
C GLU A 58 -5.76 15.91 -4.36
N TYR A 59 -5.65 16.74 -5.41
CA TYR A 59 -6.09 18.13 -5.35
C TYR A 59 -7.48 18.38 -5.94
N LEU A 60 -7.97 17.54 -6.85
CA LEU A 60 -9.30 17.70 -7.44
C LEU A 60 -10.24 16.59 -6.99
N VAL A 61 -9.91 15.34 -7.29
CA VAL A 61 -10.84 14.22 -7.13
C VAL A 61 -11.08 13.91 -5.65
N GLY A 62 -10.03 13.82 -4.84
CA GLY A 62 -10.13 13.50 -3.41
C GLY A 62 -11.07 14.44 -2.65
N PRO A 63 -10.85 15.77 -2.68
CA PRO A 63 -11.73 16.73 -2.02
C PRO A 63 -13.16 16.70 -2.55
N VAL A 64 -13.34 16.62 -3.87
CA VAL A 64 -14.68 16.63 -4.49
C VAL A 64 -15.46 15.39 -4.09
N LEU A 65 -14.86 14.20 -4.10
CA LEU A 65 -15.54 12.96 -3.73
C LEU A 65 -15.88 12.92 -2.23
N VAL A 66 -15.00 13.43 -1.37
CA VAL A 66 -15.28 13.53 0.08
C VAL A 66 -16.48 14.45 0.36
N LEU A 67 -16.66 15.50 -0.44
CA LEU A 67 -17.78 16.44 -0.27
C LEU A 67 -19.09 15.95 -0.91
N SER A 68 -19.01 15.20 -2.01
CA SER A 68 -20.18 14.88 -2.84
C SER A 68 -20.77 13.48 -2.62
N MET A 69 -19.99 12.53 -2.10
CA MET A 69 -20.43 11.13 -2.04
C MET A 69 -20.76 10.67 -0.60
N PRO A 70 -22.03 10.32 -0.31
CA PRO A 70 -22.42 9.75 0.98
C PRO A 70 -22.03 8.27 1.02
N GLY A 71 -20.77 8.01 1.35
CA GLY A 71 -20.25 6.65 1.52
C GLY A 71 -19.46 6.54 2.81
N LYS A 72 -19.59 5.40 3.51
CA LYS A 72 -18.87 5.12 4.77
C LYS A 72 -17.37 5.39 4.69
N GLN A 73 -16.76 5.16 3.53
CA GLN A 73 -15.33 5.40 3.29
C GLN A 73 -14.98 6.90 3.26
N TYR A 74 -15.84 7.72 2.66
CA TYR A 74 -15.65 9.17 2.56
C TYR A 74 -16.01 9.86 3.87
N GLU A 75 -17.03 9.35 4.58
CA GLU A 75 -17.34 9.77 5.95
C GLU A 75 -16.16 9.51 6.89
N GLN A 76 -15.56 8.32 6.87
CA GLN A 76 -14.35 8.03 7.65
C GLN A 76 -13.18 8.94 7.27
N ARG A 77 -13.01 9.26 5.97
CA ARG A 77 -11.95 10.18 5.54
C ARG A 77 -12.20 11.60 6.03
N ARG A 78 -13.46 12.04 6.05
CA ARG A 78 -13.88 13.33 6.60
C ARG A 78 -13.63 13.39 8.10
N GLN A 79 -14.04 12.35 8.83
CA GLN A 79 -13.77 12.21 10.27
C GLN A 79 -12.28 12.25 10.57
N ARG A 80 -11.42 11.55 9.82
CA ARG A 80 -9.96 11.61 10.03
C ARG A 80 -9.37 12.99 9.80
N LEU A 81 -9.93 13.77 8.88
CA LEU A 81 -9.49 15.15 8.63
C LEU A 81 -9.95 16.07 9.76
N GLU A 82 -11.15 15.84 10.31
CA GLU A 82 -11.68 16.55 11.48
C GLU A 82 -10.89 16.17 12.75
N GLU A 83 -10.58 14.88 12.97
CA GLU A 83 -9.72 14.38 14.05
C GLU A 83 -8.31 14.95 13.99
N ALA A 84 -7.73 15.08 12.78
CA ALA A 84 -6.42 15.70 12.60
C ALA A 84 -6.44 17.21 12.88
N ALA A 85 -7.61 17.86 12.81
CA ALA A 85 -7.77 19.27 13.16
C ALA A 85 -8.06 19.46 14.66
N ASP A 86 -8.90 18.60 15.26
CA ASP A 86 -9.43 18.77 16.62
C ASP A 86 -8.73 17.90 17.69
N GLY A 87 -7.87 16.95 17.30
CA GLY A 87 -7.02 16.17 18.19
C GLY A 87 -7.74 15.13 19.07
N ALA A 88 -9.05 14.94 18.91
CA ALA A 88 -9.83 13.98 19.70
C ALA A 88 -9.90 12.60 19.01
N PRO A 89 -9.58 11.49 19.69
CA PRO A 89 -9.68 10.15 19.11
C PRO A 89 -11.14 9.66 19.10
N THR A 90 -11.72 9.49 17.92
CA THR A 90 -13.04 8.85 17.77
C THR A 90 -12.94 7.34 17.57
N ASN A 91 -14.02 6.65 17.97
CA ASN A 91 -14.13 5.20 17.98
C ASN A 91 -14.10 4.66 16.52
N VAL A 92 -12.99 4.03 16.13
CA VAL A 92 -12.75 3.60 14.74
C VAL A 92 -13.78 2.53 14.35
N SER A 93 -14.73 2.91 13.48
CA SER A 93 -15.69 1.96 12.91
C SER A 93 -14.94 0.82 12.20
N ARG A 94 -15.27 -0.44 12.54
CA ARG A 94 -14.68 -1.62 11.90
C ARG A 94 -14.90 -1.56 10.38
N LEU A 95 -13.82 -1.53 9.61
CA LEU A 95 -13.91 -1.63 8.15
C LEU A 95 -14.32 -3.05 7.75
N THR A 96 -15.28 -3.15 6.84
CA THR A 96 -15.63 -4.44 6.22
C THR A 96 -14.57 -4.81 5.18
N TRP A 97 -14.30 -6.09 4.97
CA TRP A 97 -13.39 -6.54 3.90
C TRP A 97 -13.77 -6.00 2.51
N GLY A 98 -15.08 -5.85 2.24
CA GLY A 98 -15.58 -5.22 1.02
C GLY A 98 -15.13 -3.77 0.88
N ASP A 99 -15.09 -3.01 1.98
CA ASP A 99 -14.62 -1.62 1.99
C ASP A 99 -13.11 -1.53 1.70
N ILE A 100 -12.35 -2.51 2.19
CA ILE A 100 -10.90 -2.58 1.94
C ILE A 100 -10.63 -2.82 0.45
N ARG A 101 -11.40 -3.71 -0.21
CA ARG A 101 -11.25 -4.01 -1.65
C ARG A 101 -11.54 -2.83 -2.56
N SER A 102 -12.58 -2.06 -2.27
CA SER A 102 -13.00 -0.93 -3.09
C SER A 102 -12.30 0.39 -2.74
N ARG A 103 -11.45 0.38 -1.72
CA ARG A 103 -10.79 1.58 -1.18
C ARG A 103 -10.05 2.37 -2.26
N LYS A 104 -10.46 3.62 -2.46
CA LYS A 104 -9.91 4.59 -3.43
C LYS A 104 -9.92 4.13 -4.91
N VAL A 105 -10.62 3.04 -5.25
CA VAL A 105 -10.69 2.55 -6.64
C VAL A 105 -11.41 3.56 -7.53
N LEU A 106 -12.50 4.16 -7.02
CA LEU A 106 -13.24 5.20 -7.72
C LEU A 106 -12.38 6.45 -7.93
N ASP A 107 -11.71 6.93 -6.87
CA ASP A 107 -10.80 8.08 -6.94
C ASP A 107 -9.73 7.87 -8.03
N SER A 108 -9.10 6.69 -8.04
CA SER A 108 -8.09 6.32 -9.05
C SER A 108 -8.67 6.21 -10.46
N SER A 109 -9.90 5.72 -10.60
CA SER A 109 -10.53 5.58 -11.92
C SER A 109 -10.87 6.95 -12.50
N ILE A 110 -11.44 7.86 -11.70
CA ILE A 110 -11.77 9.22 -12.15
C ILE A 110 -10.50 10.01 -12.44
N SER A 111 -9.51 9.99 -11.54
CA SER A 111 -8.24 10.67 -11.78
C SER A 111 -7.48 10.08 -12.97
N GLY A 112 -7.56 8.76 -13.16
CA GLY A 112 -7.02 8.03 -14.30
C GLY A 112 -7.66 8.46 -15.60
N ALA A 113 -9.00 8.59 -15.62
CA ALA A 113 -9.73 9.08 -16.77
C ALA A 113 -9.26 10.49 -17.16
N LEU A 114 -9.25 11.42 -16.21
CA LEU A 114 -8.86 12.80 -16.45
C LEU A 114 -7.40 12.92 -16.92
N ALA A 115 -6.47 12.26 -16.24
CA ALA A 115 -5.06 12.25 -16.61
C ALA A 115 -4.85 11.60 -18.00
N GLY A 116 -5.47 10.44 -18.25
CA GLY A 116 -5.40 9.74 -19.52
C GLY A 116 -5.98 10.57 -20.67
N SER A 117 -7.07 11.28 -20.42
CA SER A 117 -7.67 12.25 -21.35
C SER A 117 -6.70 13.36 -21.71
N ILE A 118 -6.10 14.02 -20.71
CA ILE A 118 -5.18 15.15 -20.92
C ILE A 118 -3.95 14.68 -21.71
N LEU A 119 -3.30 13.60 -21.28
CA LEU A 119 -2.08 13.10 -21.91
C LEU A 119 -2.33 12.59 -23.33
N ASN A 120 -3.44 11.88 -23.56
CA ASN A 120 -3.74 11.35 -24.88
C ASN A 120 -4.24 12.44 -25.84
N THR A 121 -4.94 13.46 -25.33
CA THR A 121 -5.33 14.65 -26.10
C THR A 121 -4.10 15.46 -26.49
N TRP A 122 -3.13 15.61 -25.59
CA TRP A 122 -1.89 16.29 -25.89
C TRP A 122 -1.11 15.59 -27.01
N LYS A 123 -1.07 14.26 -27.01
CA LYS A 123 -0.35 13.47 -28.03
C LYS A 123 -1.09 13.31 -29.36
N ARG A 124 -2.41 13.13 -29.35
CA ARG A 124 -3.23 12.76 -30.52
C ARG A 124 -4.33 13.76 -30.88
N GLY A 125 -4.34 14.93 -30.23
CA GLY A 125 -5.38 15.94 -30.38
C GLY A 125 -6.74 15.46 -29.85
N ARG A 126 -7.82 16.12 -30.30
CA ARG A 126 -9.21 15.86 -29.84
C ARG A 126 -9.67 14.41 -30.03
N SER A 127 -9.12 13.70 -31.01
CA SER A 127 -9.44 12.29 -31.25
C SER A 127 -8.96 11.38 -30.10
N GLY A 128 -7.95 11.81 -29.33
CA GLY A 128 -7.38 11.06 -28.21
C GLY A 128 -8.17 11.15 -26.90
N THR A 129 -9.10 12.11 -26.77
CA THR A 129 -9.77 12.40 -25.49
C THR A 129 -10.58 11.20 -24.98
N VAL A 130 -11.52 10.69 -25.79
CA VAL A 130 -12.40 9.57 -25.42
C VAL A 130 -11.63 8.27 -25.12
N PRO A 131 -10.73 7.79 -26.00
CA PRO A 131 -9.95 6.59 -25.67
C PRO A 131 -9.02 6.82 -24.46
N GLY A 132 -8.51 8.04 -24.27
CA GLY A 132 -7.69 8.40 -23.10
C GLY A 132 -8.47 8.32 -21.78
N LEU A 133 -9.70 8.84 -21.78
CA LEU A 133 -10.63 8.72 -20.64
C LEU A 133 -10.87 7.25 -20.30
N ALA A 134 -11.29 6.44 -21.27
CA ALA A 134 -11.66 5.05 -21.03
C ALA A 134 -10.47 4.20 -20.58
N THR A 135 -9.34 4.29 -21.29
CA THR A 135 -8.14 3.51 -20.95
C THR A 135 -7.55 3.91 -19.62
N GLY A 136 -7.48 5.22 -19.33
CA GLY A 136 -7.02 5.74 -18.05
C GLY A 136 -7.90 5.29 -16.88
N ALA A 137 -9.23 5.35 -17.04
CA ALA A 137 -10.16 4.91 -16.02
C ALA A 137 -10.00 3.42 -15.69
N VAL A 138 -10.01 2.58 -16.72
CA VAL A 138 -9.94 1.12 -16.57
C VAL A 138 -8.58 0.70 -15.99
N MET A 139 -7.48 1.19 -16.55
CA MET A 139 -6.14 0.79 -16.09
C MET A 139 -5.88 1.23 -14.65
N CYS A 140 -6.19 2.49 -14.30
CA CYS A 140 -5.97 2.97 -12.93
C CYS A 140 -6.91 2.31 -11.92
N GLY A 141 -8.15 2.02 -12.30
CA GLY A 141 -9.08 1.25 -11.46
C GLY A 141 -8.58 -0.17 -11.19
N LEU A 142 -8.13 -0.87 -12.24
CA LEU A 142 -7.59 -2.23 -12.13
C LEU A 142 -6.31 -2.27 -11.29
N PHE A 143 -5.37 -1.33 -11.49
CA PHE A 143 -4.16 -1.28 -10.68
C PHE A 143 -4.46 -0.99 -9.21
N GLN A 144 -5.37 -0.06 -8.93
CA GLN A 144 -5.77 0.22 -7.55
C GLN A 144 -6.44 -0.99 -6.90
N TRP A 145 -7.32 -1.68 -7.65
CA TRP A 145 -7.97 -2.90 -7.18
C TRP A 145 -6.96 -4.02 -6.91
N ALA A 146 -6.01 -4.25 -7.82
CA ALA A 146 -4.96 -5.24 -7.63
C ALA A 146 -4.12 -4.93 -6.39
N PHE A 147 -3.73 -3.67 -6.18
CA PHE A 147 -2.99 -3.26 -4.99
C PHE A 147 -3.77 -3.53 -3.70
N ASN A 148 -5.07 -3.25 -3.70
CA ASN A 148 -5.93 -3.53 -2.55
C ASN A 148 -6.04 -5.04 -2.26
N GLU A 149 -6.11 -5.90 -3.29
CA GLU A 149 -6.07 -7.36 -3.11
C GLU A 149 -4.71 -7.83 -2.57
N PHE A 150 -3.60 -7.27 -3.05
CA PHE A 150 -2.27 -7.56 -2.47
C PHE A 150 -2.19 -7.19 -1.00
N ASP A 151 -2.75 -6.06 -0.59
CA ASP A 151 -2.81 -5.65 0.81
C ASP A 151 -3.65 -6.62 1.65
N ILE A 152 -4.79 -7.08 1.13
CA ILE A 152 -5.63 -8.09 1.80
C ILE A 152 -4.87 -9.41 1.96
N LEU A 153 -4.17 -9.86 0.91
CA LEU A 153 -3.35 -11.07 0.96
C LEU A 153 -2.24 -10.93 2.00
N ARG A 154 -1.57 -9.78 2.05
CA ARG A 154 -0.53 -9.50 3.05
C ARG A 154 -1.11 -9.53 4.47
N ILE A 155 -2.23 -8.84 4.71
CA ILE A 155 -2.87 -8.81 6.04
C ILE A 155 -3.28 -10.22 6.45
N THR A 156 -3.88 -10.99 5.53
CA THR A 156 -4.31 -12.38 5.78
C THR A 156 -3.12 -13.29 6.06
N HIS A 157 -2.02 -13.10 5.33
CA HIS A 157 -0.79 -13.87 5.54
C HIS A 157 -0.18 -13.56 6.92
N VAL A 158 -0.03 -12.27 7.25
CA VAL A 158 0.51 -11.84 8.55
C VAL A 158 -0.40 -12.29 9.70
N SER A 159 -1.72 -12.16 9.56
CA SER A 159 -2.66 -12.57 10.60
C SER A 159 -2.61 -14.07 10.87
N ARG A 160 -2.42 -14.90 9.83
CA ARG A 160 -2.22 -16.35 9.99
C ARG A 160 -0.94 -16.66 10.77
N VAL A 161 0.18 -16.02 10.41
CA VAL A 161 1.46 -16.23 11.11
C VAL A 161 1.35 -15.87 12.60
N VAL A 162 0.64 -14.79 12.93
CA VAL A 162 0.43 -14.38 14.33
C VAL A 162 -0.45 -15.38 15.11
N HIS A 163 -1.48 -15.94 14.49
CA HIS A 163 -2.36 -16.92 15.17
C HIS A 163 -1.72 -18.31 15.32
N THR A 164 -0.78 -18.68 14.45
CA THR A 164 -0.04 -19.95 14.55
C THR A 164 1.11 -19.89 15.55
N GLN A 165 1.49 -18.70 16.04
CA GLN A 165 2.39 -18.62 17.17
C GLN A 165 1.64 -19.12 18.42
N PRO A 166 2.04 -20.24 19.03
CA PRO A 166 1.46 -20.66 20.29
C PRO A 166 1.77 -19.55 21.30
N VAL A 167 0.72 -18.91 21.81
CA VAL A 167 0.84 -18.05 22.99
C VAL A 167 1.55 -18.91 24.04
N PRO A 168 2.70 -18.49 24.59
CA PRO A 168 3.33 -19.22 25.68
C PRO A 168 2.35 -19.22 26.84
N VAL A 169 1.61 -20.32 26.98
CA VAL A 169 0.81 -20.63 28.15
C VAL A 169 1.75 -20.57 29.33
N THR A 170 1.61 -19.52 30.13
CA THR A 170 2.19 -19.44 31.46
C THR A 170 1.75 -20.71 32.20
N PRO A 171 2.66 -21.49 32.80
CA PRO A 171 2.31 -22.80 33.35
C PRO A 171 1.40 -22.62 34.57
N ALA A 172 0.09 -22.69 34.35
CA ALA A 172 -0.89 -22.87 35.40
C ALA A 172 -1.28 -24.36 35.43
N VAL A 173 -0.68 -25.07 36.38
CA VAL A 173 -1.14 -26.30 37.07
C VAL A 173 -1.44 -27.53 36.20
N PRO A 174 -0.87 -28.72 36.51
CA PRO A 174 -1.08 -29.92 35.71
C PRO A 174 -2.47 -30.50 35.94
N VAL A 175 -3.32 -30.48 34.91
CA VAL A 175 -4.47 -31.39 34.82
C VAL A 175 -4.19 -32.34 33.67
N SER A 176 -3.88 -33.59 34.03
CA SER A 176 -3.78 -34.71 33.09
C SER A 176 -5.13 -34.92 32.40
N THR A 177 -5.15 -34.87 31.07
CA THR A 177 -6.18 -35.58 30.30
C THR A 177 -5.56 -36.02 28.97
N TYR A 178 -5.71 -37.32 28.70
CA TYR A 178 -5.16 -38.04 27.56
C TYR A 178 -5.67 -37.52 26.21
N SER A 179 -4.78 -37.43 25.21
CA SER A 179 -5.18 -37.44 23.80
C SER A 179 -4.07 -38.00 22.89
N LEU A 180 -4.50 -38.91 22.00
CA LEU A 180 -3.76 -39.76 21.05
C LEU A 180 -2.90 -39.01 20.01
N PRO A 181 -1.90 -39.67 19.39
CA PRO A 181 -1.10 -39.09 18.31
C PRO A 181 -1.89 -39.13 16.99
N VAL A 182 -2.42 -37.98 16.57
CA VAL A 182 -2.94 -37.80 15.20
C VAL A 182 -1.84 -37.17 14.36
N ALA A 183 -1.29 -37.96 13.43
CA ALA A 183 -0.37 -37.50 12.41
C ALA A 183 -1.05 -36.40 11.57
N ALA A 184 -0.52 -35.18 11.63
CA ALA A 184 -0.99 -34.06 10.83
C ALA A 184 -0.62 -34.29 9.35
N PRO A 185 -1.56 -34.16 8.40
CA PRO A 185 -1.24 -34.25 6.98
C PRO A 185 -0.45 -33.02 6.55
N GLU A 186 0.70 -33.22 5.91
CA GLU A 186 1.49 -32.13 5.32
C GLU A 186 0.63 -31.36 4.31
N SER A 187 0.37 -30.08 4.59
CA SER A 187 -0.39 -29.20 3.71
C SER A 187 0.34 -29.05 2.36
N PRO A 188 -0.36 -29.19 1.22
CA PRO A 188 0.28 -29.07 -0.09
C PRO A 188 0.88 -27.67 -0.26
N LYS A 189 2.19 -27.64 -0.57
CA LYS A 189 2.99 -26.42 -0.77
C LYS A 189 2.30 -25.52 -1.81
N SER A 190 1.92 -24.33 -1.39
CA SER A 190 1.20 -23.35 -2.21
C SER A 190 2.10 -22.89 -3.36
N LEU A 191 1.53 -22.56 -4.52
CA LEU A 191 2.28 -22.05 -5.67
C LEU A 191 3.11 -20.80 -5.32
N THR A 192 2.67 -20.04 -4.32
CA THR A 192 3.42 -18.92 -3.72
C THR A 192 4.75 -19.37 -3.12
N ASP A 193 4.82 -20.55 -2.50
CA ASP A 193 6.04 -21.10 -1.91
C ASP A 193 7.06 -21.48 -2.97
N ARG A 194 6.61 -21.91 -4.16
CA ARG A 194 7.48 -22.20 -5.31
C ARG A 194 8.05 -20.92 -5.93
N ILE A 195 7.26 -19.85 -6.02
CA ILE A 195 7.72 -18.56 -6.55
C ILE A 195 8.69 -17.89 -5.56
N LEU A 196 8.38 -17.92 -4.25
CA LEU A 196 9.26 -17.43 -3.19
C LEU A 196 10.59 -18.21 -3.13
N ALA A 197 10.56 -19.53 -3.34
CA ALA A 197 11.77 -20.36 -3.40
C ALA A 197 12.68 -20.06 -4.61
N MET A 198 12.13 -19.48 -5.69
CA MET A 198 12.88 -19.16 -6.89
C MET A 198 13.60 -17.80 -6.80
N PHE A 199 13.10 -16.87 -5.98
CA PHE A 199 13.61 -15.49 -5.91
C PHE A 199 14.17 -15.05 -4.56
N GLY A 200 13.99 -15.83 -3.48
CA GLY A 200 14.38 -15.42 -2.13
C GLY A 200 15.23 -16.44 -1.39
N ARG A 201 16.39 -16.00 -0.87
CA ARG A 201 17.06 -16.68 0.25
C ARG A 201 16.02 -16.80 1.37
N ARG A 202 15.65 -18.03 1.75
CA ARG A 202 14.84 -18.29 2.93
C ARG A 202 15.61 -17.74 4.13
N ILE A 203 15.11 -16.67 4.72
CA ILE A 203 15.52 -16.20 6.04
C ILE A 203 15.10 -17.31 7.00
N SER A 204 16.04 -17.84 7.79
CA SER A 204 15.73 -18.83 8.82
C SER A 204 14.73 -18.22 9.81
N ASP A 205 13.80 -19.01 10.35
CA ASP A 205 12.83 -18.54 11.35
C ASP A 205 13.53 -17.87 12.55
N GLU A 206 14.73 -18.35 12.91
CA GLU A 206 15.58 -17.73 13.93
C GLU A 206 16.09 -16.35 13.52
N GLU A 207 16.50 -16.19 12.27
CA GLU A 207 16.97 -14.90 11.75
C GLU A 207 15.81 -13.90 11.65
N TYR A 208 14.61 -14.37 11.29
CA TYR A 208 13.39 -13.56 11.32
C TYR A 208 13.03 -13.13 12.74
N LEU A 209 13.04 -14.06 13.70
CA LEU A 209 12.79 -13.78 15.11
C LEU A 209 13.78 -12.76 15.67
N ASN A 210 15.06 -12.87 15.33
CA ASN A 210 16.08 -11.92 15.75
C ASN A 210 15.84 -10.52 15.16
N ARG A 211 15.42 -10.42 13.88
CA ARG A 211 15.04 -9.13 13.28
C ARG A 211 13.81 -8.51 13.96
N VAL A 212 12.79 -9.32 14.26
CA VAL A 212 11.59 -8.82 14.93
C VAL A 212 11.88 -8.34 16.35
N LYS A 213 12.71 -9.08 17.11
CA LYS A 213 13.17 -8.65 18.44
C LYS A 213 13.97 -7.35 18.35
N ALA A 214 14.89 -7.23 17.40
CA ALA A 214 15.65 -6.02 17.19
C ALA A 214 14.75 -4.81 16.86
N GLN A 215 13.74 -5.00 16.01
CA GLN A 215 12.76 -3.95 15.69
C GLN A 215 11.92 -3.56 16.91
N ARG A 216 11.48 -4.53 17.72
CA ARG A 216 10.77 -4.25 18.97
C ARG A 216 11.62 -3.40 19.90
N ASP A 217 12.89 -3.75 20.08
CA ASP A 217 13.80 -3.06 21.01
C ASP A 217 14.11 -1.63 20.53
N ASP A 218 14.25 -1.44 19.21
CA ASP A 218 14.41 -0.12 18.61
C ASP A 218 13.17 0.77 18.85
N HIS A 219 11.96 0.22 18.65
CA HIS A 219 10.72 0.94 18.92
C HIS A 219 10.53 1.27 20.40
N LEU A 220 10.87 0.35 21.31
CA LEU A 220 10.81 0.61 22.75
C LEU A 220 11.75 1.74 23.16
N ARG A 221 12.99 1.77 22.62
CA ARG A 221 13.91 2.91 22.84
C ARG A 221 13.34 4.21 22.31
N ARG A 222 12.68 4.18 21.16
CA ARG A 222 12.07 5.38 20.58
C ARG A 222 10.91 5.90 21.43
N ILE A 223 10.10 5.01 22.01
CA ILE A 223 9.03 5.37 22.93
C ILE A 223 9.61 6.01 24.20
N GLU A 224 10.63 5.40 24.80
CA GLU A 224 11.28 5.94 26.00
C GLU A 224 11.86 7.35 25.77
N GLN A 225 12.48 7.59 24.61
CA GLN A 225 12.96 8.93 24.23
C GLN A 225 11.82 9.94 24.15
N LEU A 226 10.71 9.57 23.51
CA LEU A 226 9.54 10.45 23.37
C LEU A 226 8.84 10.71 24.71
N GLU A 227 8.85 9.75 25.63
CA GLU A 227 8.33 9.93 26.99
C GLU A 227 9.15 10.95 27.78
N ARG A 228 10.50 10.88 27.71
CA ARG A 228 11.38 11.89 28.33
C ARG A 228 11.16 13.28 27.75
N GLU A 229 11.15 13.42 26.42
CA GLU A 229 10.89 14.71 25.76
C GLU A 229 9.53 15.31 26.14
N ARG A 230 8.52 14.45 26.41
CA ARG A 230 7.19 14.89 26.82
C ARG A 230 7.18 15.38 28.28
N ASP A 231 7.92 14.71 29.17
CA ASP A 231 7.98 15.08 30.58
C ASP A 231 8.78 16.39 30.77
N GLU A 232 9.88 16.59 30.04
CA GLU A 232 10.63 17.86 30.00
C GLU A 232 9.76 19.04 29.53
N LYS A 233 8.88 18.82 28.55
CA LYS A 233 7.91 19.82 28.08
C LYS A 233 6.76 20.10 29.05
N ARG A 234 6.52 19.24 30.04
CA ARG A 234 5.49 19.47 31.07
C ARG A 234 6.02 20.24 32.27
N GLU A 235 7.33 20.18 32.51
CA GLU A 235 8.01 20.90 33.60
C GLU A 235 8.42 22.33 33.24
N THR A 236 8.29 22.71 31.95
CA THR A 236 8.56 24.06 31.42
C THR A 236 7.27 24.82 31.10
#